data_AF-A0A972VV49-F1
#
_entry.id   AF-A0A972VV49-F1
#
_cell.length_a   1.000
_cell.length_b   1.000
_cell.length_c   1.000
_cell.angle_alpha   90.00
_cell.angle_beta   90.00
_cell.angle_gamma   90.00
#
_symmetry.space_group_name_H-M   'P 1'
#
loop_
_entity.id
_entity.type
_entity.pdbx_description
1 polymer ?
#
loop_
_entity_poly.entity_id
_entity_poly.type
_entity_poly.pdbx_seq_one_letter_code
_entity_poly.pdbx_strand_id
1 'polypeptide(L)' 'PLHWRVALPGLGQSWIVAPRTEAHWLNTAFPYWEGPVTLEGTTAGQGFLELTGYPES' A
#
# COMPACT_ATOMS: atom_id res chain seq x y z
N PRO A 1 -2.11 1.73 8.68
CA PRO A 1 -2.46 0.44 8.05
C PRO A 1 -1.71 0.27 6.71
N LEU A 2 -0.53 -0.37 6.74
CA LEU A 2 0.32 -0.49 5.54
C LEU A 2 0.17 -1.84 4.82
N HIS A 3 -0.43 -2.84 5.48
CA HIS A 3 -0.69 -4.16 4.90
C HIS A 3 -2.14 -4.27 4.47
N TRP A 4 -2.36 -4.54 3.19
CA TRP A 4 -3.69 -4.59 2.58
C TRP A 4 -3.92 -5.90 1.85
N ARG A 5 -5.18 -6.32 1.79
CA ARG A 5 -5.66 -7.28 0.80
C ARG A 5 -6.49 -6.52 -0.22
N VAL A 6 -6.09 -6.58 -1.49
CA VAL A 6 -6.82 -5.99 -2.61
C VAL A 6 -7.34 -7.12 -3.49
N ALA A 7 -8.63 -7.07 -3.84
CA ALA A 7 -9.25 -8.10 -4.68
C ALA A 7 -10.11 -7.47 -5.77
N LEU A 8 -10.08 -8.08 -6.95
CA LEU A 8 -10.97 -7.81 -8.08
C LEU A 8 -11.75 -9.10 -8.40
N PRO A 9 -12.84 -9.39 -7.67
CA PRO A 9 -13.53 -10.68 -7.76
C PRO A 9 -14.07 -10.98 -9.16
N GLY A 10 -14.54 -9.96 -9.89
CA GLY A 10 -15.01 -10.12 -11.27
C GLY A 10 -13.93 -10.57 -12.27
N LEU A 11 -12.65 -10.46 -11.88
CA LEU A 11 -11.51 -10.95 -12.66
C LEU A 11 -10.83 -12.16 -12.01
N GLY A 12 -11.32 -12.64 -10.86
CA GLY A 12 -10.68 -13.71 -10.09
C GLY A 12 -9.29 -13.35 -9.57
N GLN A 13 -8.98 -12.06 -9.37
CA GLN A 13 -7.65 -11.60 -8.96
C GLN A 13 -7.63 -11.11 -7.51
N SER A 14 -6.55 -11.41 -6.80
CA SER A 14 -6.33 -10.94 -5.43
C SER A 14 -4.84 -10.84 -5.13
N TRP A 15 -4.49 -9.85 -4.33
CA TRP A 15 -3.13 -9.62 -3.85
C TRP A 15 -3.11 -9.23 -2.37
N ILE A 16 -2.02 -9.60 -1.72
CA ILE A 16 -1.51 -8.96 -0.52
C ILE A 16 -0.55 -7.86 -0.97
N VAL A 17 -0.75 -6.66 -0.43
CA VAL A 17 0.10 -5.50 -0.68
C VAL A 17 0.78 -5.14 0.64
N ALA A 18 2.10 -5.04 0.63
CA ALA A 18 2.89 -4.75 1.82
C ALA A 18 4.00 -3.73 1.52
N PRO A 19 4.34 -2.84 2.46
CA PRO A 19 5.43 -1.89 2.29
C PRO A 19 6.77 -2.62 2.24
N ARG A 20 7.70 -2.14 1.42
CA ARG A 20 9.10 -2.60 1.48
C ARG A 20 9.83 -2.07 2.71
N THR A 21 9.39 -0.92 3.22
CA THR A 21 9.86 -0.28 4.45
C THR A 21 8.76 0.65 4.95
N GLU A 22 8.66 0.82 6.26
CA GLU A 22 7.60 1.63 6.88
C GLU A 22 7.94 3.13 6.91
N ALA A 23 9.23 3.49 6.73
CA ALA A 23 9.75 4.85 6.84
C ALA A 23 9.47 5.72 5.59
N HIS A 24 8.19 6.01 5.35
CA HIS A 24 7.69 6.72 4.16
C HIS A 24 6.60 7.75 4.48
N TRP A 25 6.54 8.21 5.73
CA TRP A 25 5.67 9.32 6.13
C TRP A 25 6.24 10.66 5.69
N LEU A 26 5.38 11.50 5.13
CA LEU A 26 5.70 12.84 4.64
C LEU A 26 4.90 13.87 5.43
N ASN A 27 5.64 14.78 6.08
CA ASN A 27 5.07 15.85 6.89
C ASN A 27 4.77 17.08 6.03
N THR A 28 3.72 16.99 5.20
CA THR A 28 3.19 18.13 4.45
C THR A 28 2.04 18.81 5.20
N ALA A 29 1.32 19.74 4.55
CA ALA A 29 0.18 20.42 5.17
C ALA A 29 -0.85 19.45 5.78
N PHE A 30 -0.97 18.25 5.20
CA PHE A 30 -1.59 17.10 5.83
C PHE A 30 -0.61 15.91 5.76
N PRO A 31 -0.41 15.16 6.85
CA PRO A 31 0.47 14.01 6.82
C PRO A 31 -0.09 12.95 5.88
N TYR A 32 0.79 12.33 5.11
CA TYR A 32 0.45 11.18 4.28
C TYR A 32 1.63 10.22 4.20
N TRP A 33 1.32 8.95 3.95
CA TRP A 33 2.32 7.92 3.69
C TRP A 33 2.38 7.67 2.19
N GLU A 34 3.57 7.69 1.60
CA GLU A 34 3.77 7.32 0.20
C GLU A 34 5.06 6.54 0.03
N GLY A 35 4.94 5.28 -0.34
CA GLY A 35 6.08 4.38 -0.35
C GLY A 35 5.94 3.19 -1.29
N PRO A 36 7.09 2.57 -1.63
CA PRO A 36 7.12 1.40 -2.48
C PRO A 36 6.58 0.17 -1.77
N VAL A 37 5.79 -0.62 -2.50
CA VAL A 37 5.14 -1.84 -2.01
C VAL A 37 5.48 -3.04 -2.89
N THR A 38 5.41 -4.23 -2.31
CA THR A 38 5.36 -5.50 -3.03
C THR A 38 3.93 -6.01 -3.09
N LEU A 39 3.63 -6.76 -4.15
CA LEU A 39 2.37 -7.45 -4.35
C LEU A 39 2.63 -8.96 -4.44
N GLU A 40 1.91 -9.73 -3.63
CA GLU A 40 1.92 -11.19 -3.65
C GLU A 40 0.50 -11.71 -3.87
N GLY A 41 0.31 -12.70 -4.74
CA GLY A 41 -1.02 -13.23 -5.04
C GLY A 41 -1.12 -13.80 -6.44
N THR A 42 -2.21 -13.50 -7.14
CA THR A 42 -2.48 -14.02 -8.50
C THR A 42 -1.31 -13.78 -9.46
N THR A 43 -0.64 -12.64 -9.32
CA THR A 43 0.64 -12.37 -9.98
C THR A 43 1.50 -11.53 -9.04
N ALA A 44 2.78 -11.86 -8.92
CA ALA A 44 3.71 -11.08 -8.13
C ALA A 44 4.05 -9.75 -8.81
N GLY A 45 4.30 -8.70 -8.04
CA GLY A 45 4.59 -7.38 -8.59
C GLY A 45 5.19 -6.41 -7.58
N GLN A 46 5.50 -5.22 -8.07
CA GLN A 46 5.98 -4.08 -7.28
C GLN A 46 5.24 -2.82 -7.73
N GLY A 47 5.05 -1.87 -6.82
CA GLY A 47 4.35 -0.62 -7.10
C GLY A 47 4.52 0.41 -5.98
N PHE A 48 3.59 1.36 -5.90
CA PHE A 48 3.51 2.36 -4.85
C PHE A 48 2.11 2.36 -4.22
N LEU A 49 2.05 2.76 -2.95
CA LEU A 49 0.82 2.98 -2.21
C LEU A 49 0.89 4.39 -1.62
N GLU A 50 -0.21 5.14 -1.72
CA GLU A 50 -0.41 6.43 -1.08
C GLU A 50 -1.56 6.28 -0.06
N LEU A 51 -1.36 6.76 1.17
CA LEU A 51 -2.37 6.78 2.22
C LEU A 51 -2.48 8.18 2.81
N THR A 52 -3.64 8.79 2.65
CA THR A 52 -4.01 10.09 3.23
C THR A 52 -5.12 9.92 4.26
N GLY A 53 -5.35 10.92 5.12
CA GLY A 53 -6.44 10.89 6.10
C GLY A 53 -6.18 10.06 7.36
N TYR A 54 -4.93 9.64 7.58
CA TYR A 54 -4.48 8.98 8.81
C TYR A 54 -3.50 9.90 9.57
N PRO A 55 -3.53 9.91 10.91
CA PRO A 55 -2.45 10.51 11.67
C PRO A 55 -1.15 9.73 11.43
N GLU A 56 -0.01 10.41 11.53
CA GLU A 56 1.29 9.74 11.62
C GLU A 56 1.27 8.80 12.85
N SER A 57 1.73 7.57 12.66
CA SER A 57 1.69 6.50 13.67
C SER A 57 3.07 6.11 14.15
#